data_AF-A0A1C2IY57-F1
#
_entry.id   AF-A0A1C2IY57-F1
#
_cell.length_a   1.000
_cell.length_b   1.000
_cell.length_c   1.000
_cell.angle_alpha   90.00
_cell.angle_beta   90.00
_cell.angle_gamma   90.00
#
_symmetry.space_group_name_H-M   'P 1'
#
loop_
_entity.id
_entity.type
_entity.pdbx_description
1 polymer ?
#
loop_
_entity_poly.entity_id
_entity_poly.type
_entity_poly.pdbx_seq_one_letter_code
_entity_poly.pdbx_strand_id
1 'polypeptide(L)'
;MDSTVKQEITIHQALHQPILVMGGERNLVMMLGVIAGVFIFSLAQLWAAVIGVLLWVFGQWGLAQLAKYDPMLSKTGKRHMKYKKYYPASATPFAPNRVIK
;
A
#
# COMPACT_ATOMS: atom_id res chain seq x y z
N MET A 1 -10.15 -14.17 -48.12
CA MET A 1 -11.10 -13.05 -48.00
C MET A 1 -12.14 -13.47 -46.97
N ASP A 2 -11.72 -13.76 -45.76
CA ASP A 2 -11.29 -12.87 -44.67
C ASP A 2 -12.46 -12.60 -43.73
N SER A 3 -12.61 -13.49 -42.76
CA SER A 3 -13.56 -13.38 -41.66
C SER A 3 -12.77 -13.32 -40.38
N THR A 4 -12.09 -12.19 -40.18
CA THR A 4 -11.40 -11.85 -38.93
C THR A 4 -12.46 -11.66 -37.84
N VAL A 5 -12.84 -12.76 -37.20
CA VAL A 5 -13.73 -12.78 -36.04
C VAL A 5 -13.02 -12.00 -34.93
N LYS A 6 -13.47 -10.77 -34.72
CA LYS A 6 -12.95 -9.88 -33.69
C LYS A 6 -13.46 -10.38 -32.34
N GLN A 7 -12.66 -11.18 -31.63
CA GLN A 7 -12.99 -11.60 -30.27
C GLN A 7 -12.90 -10.39 -29.33
N GLU A 8 -14.05 -9.83 -28.96
CA GLU A 8 -14.14 -8.80 -27.94
C GLU A 8 -14.23 -9.46 -26.56
N ILE A 9 -13.09 -9.51 -25.87
CA ILE A 9 -12.99 -10.04 -24.51
C ILE A 9 -13.27 -8.89 -23.56
N THR A 10 -14.40 -8.94 -22.84
CA THR A 10 -14.74 -7.92 -21.85
C THR A 10 -13.74 -8.00 -20.68
N ILE A 11 -12.91 -6.98 -20.52
CA ILE A 11 -12.00 -6.88 -19.38
C ILE A 11 -12.79 -6.36 -18.18
N HIS A 12 -13.00 -7.23 -17.19
CA HIS A 12 -13.66 -6.85 -15.95
C HIS A 12 -12.71 -6.03 -15.05
N GLN A 13 -13.22 -4.93 -14.49
CA GLN A 13 -12.44 -4.09 -13.57
C GLN A 13 -11.97 -4.84 -12.30
N ALA A 14 -12.68 -5.91 -11.91
CA ALA A 14 -12.27 -6.78 -10.81
C ALA A 14 -10.85 -7.36 -10.97
N LEU A 15 -10.32 -7.43 -12.21
CA LEU A 15 -8.99 -7.95 -12.48
C LEU A 15 -7.85 -7.05 -11.96
N HIS A 16 -8.09 -5.74 -11.83
CA HIS A 16 -7.05 -4.78 -11.39
C HIS A 16 -7.37 -4.09 -10.06
N GLN A 17 -8.60 -4.21 -9.55
CA GLN A 17 -8.99 -3.56 -8.30
C GLN A 17 -8.24 -4.18 -7.12
N PRO A 18 -7.50 -3.38 -6.34
CA PRO A 18 -6.85 -3.87 -5.12
C PRO A 18 -7.90 -4.30 -4.09
N ILE A 19 -7.66 -5.43 -3.43
CA ILE A 19 -8.49 -5.89 -2.31
C ILE A 19 -8.16 -5.03 -1.09
N LEU A 20 -9.08 -4.13 -0.71
CA LEU A 20 -9.03 -3.41 0.55
C LEU A 20 -9.69 -4.25 1.67
N VAL A 21 -9.09 -4.24 2.85
CA VAL A 21 -9.62 -4.92 4.05
C VAL A 21 -9.94 -3.85 5.08
N MET A 22 -11.21 -3.79 5.55
CA MET A 22 -11.69 -2.77 6.51
C MET A 22 -11.37 -1.31 6.09
N GLY A 23 -11.39 -1.02 4.78
CA GLY A 23 -11.05 0.31 4.25
C GLY A 23 -9.56 0.64 4.27
N GLY A 24 -8.69 -0.33 4.63
CA GLY A 24 -7.23 -0.27 4.67
C GLY A 24 -6.56 -1.17 3.63
N GLU A 25 -5.27 -0.94 3.32
CA GLU A 25 -4.48 -1.94 2.60
C GLU A 25 -4.30 -3.18 3.49
N ARG A 26 -4.64 -4.37 2.97
CA ARG A 26 -4.56 -5.65 3.67
C ARG A 26 -3.27 -5.86 4.46
N ASN A 27 -2.12 -5.62 3.85
CA ASN A 27 -0.82 -5.92 4.48
C ASN A 27 -0.56 -5.01 5.69
N LEU A 28 -0.92 -3.73 5.59
CA LEU A 28 -0.73 -2.75 6.67
C LEU A 28 -1.69 -3.04 7.83
N VAL A 29 -2.95 -3.35 7.53
CA VAL A 29 -3.96 -3.70 8.54
C VAL A 29 -3.56 -4.97 9.30
N MET A 30 -3.08 -6.01 8.61
CA MET A 30 -2.58 -7.22 9.27
C MET A 30 -1.36 -6.94 10.15
N MET A 31 -0.39 -6.17 9.65
CA MET A 31 0.82 -5.84 10.40
C MET A 31 0.48 -5.05 11.68
N LEU A 32 -0.40 -4.05 11.57
CA LEU A 32 -0.84 -3.26 12.72
C LEU A 32 -1.65 -4.10 13.72
N GLY A 33 -2.49 -5.02 13.25
CA GLY A 33 -3.20 -5.97 14.11
C GLY A 33 -2.24 -6.86 14.91
N VAL A 34 -1.19 -7.37 14.28
CA VAL A 34 -0.15 -8.17 14.95
C VAL A 34 0.61 -7.33 15.98
N ILE A 35 1.08 -6.14 15.59
CA ILE A 35 1.83 -5.25 16.49
C ILE A 35 0.99 -4.86 17.70
N ALA A 36 -0.28 -4.49 17.49
CA ALA A 36 -1.19 -4.14 18.57
C ALA A 36 -1.48 -5.33 19.48
N GLY A 37 -1.69 -6.52 18.92
CA GLY A 37 -1.86 -7.75 19.69
C GLY A 37 -0.65 -8.01 20.60
N VAL A 38 0.57 -7.98 20.03
CA VAL A 38 1.82 -8.17 20.78
C VAL A 38 1.97 -7.11 21.88
N PHE A 39 1.64 -5.85 21.58
CA PHE A 39 1.72 -4.76 22.54
C PHE A 39 0.79 -4.96 23.74
N ILE A 40 -0.45 -5.38 23.51
CA ILE A 40 -1.43 -5.66 24.58
C ILE A 40 -0.94 -6.81 25.47
N PHE A 41 -0.42 -7.90 24.88
CA PHE A 41 0.13 -9.01 25.65
C PHE A 41 1.40 -8.64 26.43
N SER A 42 2.21 -7.71 25.92
CA SER A 42 3.50 -7.36 26.53
C SER A 42 3.39 -6.56 27.84
N LEU A 43 2.39 -5.69 27.99
CA LEU A 43 2.32 -4.81 29.17
C LEU A 43 1.55 -5.42 30.36
N ALA A 44 0.67 -6.41 30.14
CA ALA A 44 -0.09 -7.17 31.17
C ALA A 44 -0.77 -6.36 32.32
N GLN A 45 -0.80 -5.03 32.23
CA GLN A 45 -1.29 -4.09 33.25
C GLN A 45 -2.62 -3.49 32.76
N LEU A 46 -3.65 -3.43 33.60
CA LEU A 46 -5.00 -2.95 33.21
C LEU A 46 -4.99 -1.54 32.59
N TRP A 47 -4.20 -0.62 33.14
CA TRP A 47 -4.06 0.74 32.60
C TRP A 47 -3.36 0.77 31.24
N ALA A 48 -2.36 -0.08 31.05
CA ALA A 48 -1.65 -0.21 29.78
C ALA A 48 -2.54 -0.83 28.70
N ALA A 49 -3.44 -1.74 29.07
CA ALA A 49 -4.41 -2.30 28.15
C ALA A 49 -5.36 -1.23 27.59
N VAL A 50 -5.84 -0.30 28.41
CA VAL A 50 -6.71 0.80 27.96
C VAL A 50 -5.97 1.71 26.96
N ILE A 51 -4.73 2.10 27.28
CA ILE A 51 -3.91 2.93 26.40
C ILE A 51 -3.59 2.16 25.11
N GLY A 52 -3.27 0.87 25.20
CA GLY A 52 -3.00 0.01 24.05
C GLY A 52 -4.19 -0.14 23.12
N VAL A 53 -5.40 -0.32 23.66
CA VAL A 53 -6.64 -0.39 22.88
C VAL A 53 -6.94 0.95 22.21
N LEU A 54 -6.78 2.08 22.92
CA LEU A 54 -6.93 3.40 22.32
C LEU A 54 -5.96 3.59 21.15
N LEU A 55 -4.68 3.30 21.36
CA LEU A 55 -3.64 3.42 20.34
C LEU A 55 -3.95 2.49 19.14
N TRP A 56 -4.45 1.29 19.40
CA TRP A 56 -4.87 0.37 18.35
C TRP A 56 -6.03 0.90 17.51
N VAL A 57 -7.09 1.40 18.15
CA VAL A 57 -8.27 1.96 17.46
C VAL A 57 -7.88 3.21 16.66
N PHE A 58 -7.10 4.12 17.24
CA PHE A 58 -6.60 5.29 16.53
C PHE A 58 -5.67 4.91 15.37
N GLY A 59 -4.81 3.91 15.57
CA GLY A 59 -3.94 3.37 14.52
C GLY A 59 -4.71 2.77 13.35
N GLN A 60 -5.77 1.99 13.64
CA GLN A 60 -6.67 1.45 12.62
C GLN A 60 -7.42 2.55 11.88
N TRP A 61 -7.92 3.55 12.60
CA TRP A 61 -8.62 4.69 12.01
C TRP A 61 -7.70 5.50 11.07
N GLY A 62 -6.45 5.73 11.48
CA GLY A 62 -5.44 6.38 10.65
C GLY A 62 -5.10 5.59 9.39
N LEU A 63 -4.90 4.27 9.51
CA LEU A 63 -4.66 3.39 8.35
C LEU A 63 -5.84 3.36 7.38
N ALA A 64 -7.07 3.32 7.90
CA ALA A 64 -8.28 3.36 7.08
C ALA A 64 -8.41 4.68 6.32
N GLN A 65 -8.02 5.81 6.94
CA GLN A 65 -8.02 7.10 6.26
C GLN A 65 -6.92 7.19 5.19
N LEU A 66 -5.73 6.65 5.45
CA LEU A 66 -4.62 6.62 4.48
C LEU A 66 -4.93 5.77 3.24
N ALA A 67 -5.61 4.65 3.42
CA ALA A 67 -6.00 3.79 2.30
C ALA A 67 -7.12 4.37 1.43
N LYS A 68 -7.91 5.33 1.92
CA LYS A 68 -8.79 6.13 1.06
C LYS A 68 -8.02 7.00 0.08
N TYR A 69 -6.80 7.43 0.43
CA TYR A 69 -5.95 8.24 -0.44
C TYR A 69 -5.16 7.40 -1.44
N ASP A 70 -4.54 6.30 -0.99
CA ASP A 70 -3.82 5.38 -1.88
C ASP A 70 -4.01 3.91 -1.45
N PRO A 71 -4.78 3.11 -2.20
CA PRO A 71 -5.04 1.71 -1.88
C PRO A 71 -3.82 0.78 -2.08
N MET A 72 -2.71 1.26 -2.68
CA MET A 72 -1.47 0.49 -2.90
C MET A 72 -0.23 1.08 -2.21
N LEU A 73 -0.43 1.72 -1.05
CA LEU A 73 0.59 2.45 -0.31
C LEU A 73 1.87 1.64 0.00
N SER A 74 1.79 0.34 0.31
CA SER A 74 2.95 -0.53 0.59
C SER A 74 3.87 -0.71 -0.62
N LYS A 75 3.29 -0.85 -1.81
CA LYS A 75 4.05 -1.06 -3.06
C LYS A 75 4.52 0.27 -3.64
N THR A 76 3.65 1.27 -3.64
CA THR A 76 3.95 2.61 -4.17
C THR A 76 4.91 3.37 -3.24
N GLY A 77 4.74 3.28 -1.92
CA GLY A 77 5.57 3.98 -0.94
C GLY A 77 7.06 3.60 -1.02
N LYS A 78 7.36 2.30 -1.11
CA LYS A 78 8.74 1.82 -1.31
C LYS A 78 9.35 2.35 -2.61
N ARG A 79 8.54 2.44 -3.67
CA ARG A 79 8.96 3.00 -4.96
C ARG A 79 9.19 4.51 -4.86
N HIS A 80 8.27 5.23 -4.22
CA HIS A 80 8.36 6.67 -4.03
C HIS A 80 9.61 7.07 -3.24
N MET A 81 10.00 6.29 -2.23
CA MET A 81 11.26 6.49 -1.50
C MET A 81 12.50 6.20 -2.37
N LYS A 82 12.40 5.26 -3.31
CA LYS A 82 13.51 4.86 -4.19
C LYS A 82 13.71 5.81 -5.37
N TYR A 83 12.66 6.51 -5.79
CA TYR A 83 12.74 7.45 -6.90
C TYR A 83 13.31 8.79 -6.47
N LYS A 84 14.19 9.36 -7.30
CA LYS A 84 14.70 10.72 -7.11
C LYS A 84 13.57 11.73 -7.31
N LYS A 85 13.55 12.78 -6.48
CA LYS A 85 12.62 13.92 -6.59
C LYS A 85 12.66 14.59 -7.97
N TYR A 86 13.83 14.57 -8.61
CA TYR A 86 14.02 15.08 -9.95
C TYR A 86 14.66 14.01 -10.84
N TYR A 87 13.97 13.68 -11.92
CA TYR A 87 14.47 12.82 -12.98
C TYR A 87 14.87 13.73 -14.14
N PRO A 88 16.18 13.95 -14.41
CA PRO A 88 16.56 14.68 -15.60
C PRO A 88 16.06 13.91 -16.83
N ALA A 89 15.38 14.62 -17.74
CA ALA A 89 14.90 14.06 -18.99
C ALA A 89 16.09 13.82 -19.94
N SER A 90 16.83 12.74 -19.69
CA SER A 90 17.93 12.33 -20.55
C SER A 90 17.39 11.40 -21.64
N ALA A 91 16.73 11.96 -22.65
CA ALA A 91 16.30 11.22 -23.84
C ALA A 91 17.40 11.10 -24.90
N THR A 92 18.58 11.68 -24.64
CA THR A 92 19.69 11.72 -25.59
C THR A 92 20.51 10.41 -25.55
N PRO A 93 20.96 9.89 -26.71
CA PRO A 93 21.80 8.69 -26.79
C PRO A 93 23.11 8.75 -26.00
N PHE A 94 23.59 9.97 -25.69
CA PHE A 94 24.85 10.21 -24.95
C PHE A 94 24.64 10.40 -23.44
N ALA A 95 23.47 10.07 -22.91
CA ALA A 95 23.20 10.22 -21.49
C ALA A 95 24.12 9.32 -20.63
N PRO A 96 24.73 9.85 -19.56
CA PRO A 96 25.54 9.04 -18.65
C PRO A 96 24.70 7.94 -18.00
N ASN A 97 25.34 6.78 -17.74
CA ASN A 97 24.66 5.60 -17.20
C ASN A 97 23.94 5.91 -15.88
N ARG A 98 22.71 5.42 -15.76
CA ARG A 98 21.83 5.65 -14.60
C ARG A 98 22.32 4.85 -13.40
N VAL A 99 23.14 5.47 -12.55
CA VAL A 99 23.53 4.89 -11.26
C VAL A 99 22.38 5.10 -10.26
N ILE A 100 21.67 4.01 -9.96
CA ILE A 100 20.70 3.96 -8.86
C ILE A 100 21.53 3.76 -7.58
N LYS A 101 21.63 4.80 -6.75
CA LYS A 101 22.32 4.75 -5.46
C LYS A 101 21.37 4.27 -4.38
#